data_AF-A0AAW0BUX7-F1
#
_entry.id   AF-A0AAW0BUX7-F1
#
_cell.length_a   1.000
_cell.length_b   1.000
_cell.length_c   1.000
_cell.angle_alpha   90.00
_cell.angle_beta   90.00
_cell.angle_gamma   90.00
#
_symmetry.space_group_name_H-M   'P 1'
#
loop_
_entity.id
_entity.type
_entity.pdbx_description
1 polymer ?
#
loop_
_entity_poly.entity_id
_entity_poly.type
_entity_poly.pdbx_seq_one_letter_code
_entity_poly.pdbx_strand_id
1 'polypeptide(L)'
;MLFVTELESVADMQAIPEADDYFHSNARGSKCRTVLVNRVVVGNPCRRHFNATTLTQPPPGCHSVIGVPGADLNYEETVVYDNNAIHPAFLIAYTDVSETEPQSKAVALLSALFRTPVAS
;
A
#
# COMPACT_ATOMS: atom_id res chain seq x y z
N MET A 1 5.34 8.67 -3.73
CA MET A 1 5.56 7.24 -3.99
C MET A 1 4.27 6.55 -3.58
N LEU A 2 3.50 6.08 -4.55
CA LEU A 2 2.21 5.42 -4.31
C LEU A 2 2.51 3.92 -4.24
N PHE A 3 2.24 3.30 -3.10
CA PHE A 3 2.27 1.85 -2.96
C PHE A 3 1.08 1.27 -3.70
N VAL A 4 1.41 0.37 -4.61
CA VAL A 4 0.53 -0.14 -5.65
C VAL A 4 0.79 -1.65 -5.60
N THR A 5 0.15 -2.31 -4.63
CA THR A 5 0.22 -3.76 -4.47
C THR A 5 -0.74 -4.43 -5.45
N GLU A 6 -0.31 -5.51 -6.09
CA GLU A 6 -1.15 -6.34 -6.97
C GLU A 6 -1.57 -7.57 -6.14
N LEU A 7 -2.87 -7.71 -5.82
CA LEU A 7 -3.36 -8.84 -5.02
C LEU A 7 -3.65 -10.04 -5.93
N GLU A 8 -2.73 -10.99 -6.02
CA GLU A 8 -2.96 -12.27 -6.70
C GLU A 8 -2.79 -13.51 -5.80
N SER A 9 -2.12 -13.46 -4.63
CA SER A 9 -2.05 -14.65 -3.74
C SER A 9 -1.60 -14.40 -2.30
N VAL A 10 -1.54 -15.47 -1.48
CA VAL A 10 -1.14 -15.50 -0.05
C VAL A 10 0.25 -14.89 0.22
N ALA A 11 1.08 -14.66 -0.81
CA ALA A 11 2.33 -13.92 -0.72
C ALA A 11 2.16 -12.42 -0.35
N ASP A 12 0.98 -11.84 -0.60
CA ASP A 12 0.72 -10.41 -0.45
C ASP A 12 0.54 -9.94 1.01
N MET A 13 0.48 -10.87 1.97
CA MET A 13 0.40 -10.51 3.40
C MET A 13 1.72 -9.92 3.92
N GLN A 14 2.84 -10.18 3.24
CA GLN A 14 4.16 -9.61 3.55
C GLN A 14 4.26 -8.11 3.17
N ALA A 15 3.47 -7.64 2.21
CA ALA A 15 3.55 -6.27 1.69
C ALA A 15 2.97 -5.21 2.65
N ILE A 16 2.13 -5.60 3.61
CA ILE A 16 1.51 -4.66 4.55
C ILE A 16 2.55 -4.10 5.53
N PRO A 17 3.40 -4.91 6.19
CA PRO A 17 4.54 -4.40 6.97
C PRO A 17 5.47 -3.47 6.18
N GLU A 18 5.74 -3.79 4.91
CA GLU A 18 6.61 -2.96 4.06
C GLU A 18 5.96 -1.61 3.75
N ALA A 19 4.66 -1.59 3.44
CA ALA A 19 3.91 -0.35 3.23
C ALA A 19 3.74 0.47 4.54
N ASP A 20 3.70 -0.21 5.69
CA ASP A 20 3.58 0.39 7.01
C ASP A 20 4.84 1.16 7.44
N ASP A 21 6.03 0.78 6.95
CA ASP A 21 7.28 1.54 7.17
C ASP A 21 7.19 2.99 6.62
N TYR A 22 6.28 3.26 5.67
CA TYR A 22 6.03 4.60 5.12
C TYR A 22 5.03 5.42 5.95
N PHE A 23 4.45 4.84 7.01
CA PHE A 23 3.52 5.55 7.88
C PHE A 23 4.27 6.57 8.76
N HIS A 24 3.90 7.84 8.63
CA HIS A 24 4.39 8.91 9.50
C HIS A 24 3.23 9.60 10.22
N SER A 25 3.15 9.45 11.54
CA SER A 25 2.15 10.17 12.34
C SER A 25 2.63 11.59 12.67
N ASN A 26 2.06 12.60 12.00
CA ASN A 26 2.33 14.01 12.35
C ASN A 26 1.62 14.46 13.64
N ALA A 27 0.65 13.67 14.13
CA ALA A 27 -0.05 13.91 15.38
C ALA A 27 0.46 12.98 16.49
N ARG A 28 1.01 13.55 17.56
CA ARG A 28 1.40 12.81 18.77
C ARG A 28 0.19 12.01 19.29
N GLY A 29 0.18 10.69 19.08
CA GLY A 29 -0.78 9.78 19.70
C GLY A 29 -1.84 9.15 18.77
N SER A 30 -1.78 9.31 17.45
CA SER A 30 -2.64 8.52 16.56
C SER A 30 -2.19 7.05 16.57
N LYS A 31 -2.99 6.18 17.19
CA LYS A 31 -2.76 4.72 17.21
C LYS A 31 -3.39 4.00 16.01
N CYS A 32 -4.11 4.74 15.16
CA CYS A 32 -4.76 4.22 13.98
C CYS A 32 -3.84 4.41 12.78
N ARG A 33 -3.50 3.29 12.14
CA ARG A 33 -2.74 3.19 10.90
C ARG A 33 -3.69 2.78 9.79
N THR A 34 -3.41 3.23 8.57
CA THR A 34 -4.24 2.91 7.41
C THR A 34 -3.37 2.56 6.22
N VAL A 35 -3.71 1.48 5.52
CA VAL A 35 -3.06 1.05 4.29
C VAL A 35 -4.12 1.00 3.17
N LEU A 36 -3.79 1.62 2.04
CA LEU A 36 -4.62 1.59 0.83
C LEU A 36 -4.14 0.45 -0.07
N VAL A 37 -5.05 -0.48 -0.35
CA VAL A 37 -4.79 -1.62 -1.22
C VAL A 37 -5.48 -1.39 -2.56
N ASN A 38 -4.72 -1.50 -3.63
CA ASN A 38 -5.17 -1.23 -4.99
C ASN A 38 -5.16 -2.53 -5.81
N ARG A 39 -5.90 -2.57 -6.91
CA ARG A 39 -5.66 -3.47 -8.03
C ARG A 39 -4.98 -2.67 -9.12
N VAL A 40 -3.97 -3.24 -9.72
CA VAL A 40 -3.00 -2.46 -10.50
C VAL A 40 -2.84 -3.11 -11.85
N VAL A 41 -3.05 -2.34 -12.91
CA VAL A 41 -2.76 -2.81 -14.27
C VAL A 41 -1.30 -2.52 -14.59
N VAL A 42 -0.43 -3.51 -14.39
CA VAL A 42 1.03 -3.35 -14.57
C VAL A 42 1.42 -3.27 -16.05
N GLY A 43 0.71 -3.96 -16.94
CA GLY A 43 0.98 -3.95 -18.38
C GLY A 43 2.31 -4.62 -18.75
N ASN A 44 3.19 -3.91 -19.48
CA ASN A 44 4.52 -4.39 -19.84
C ASN A 44 5.58 -3.76 -18.91
N PRO A 45 6.07 -4.47 -17.89
CA PRO A 45 7.00 -3.90 -16.92
C PRO A 45 8.44 -3.91 -17.43
N CYS A 46 9.15 -2.81 -17.17
CA CYS A 46 10.60 -2.73 -17.29
C CYS A 46 11.25 -2.99 -15.92
N ARG A 47 12.01 -4.07 -15.78
CA ARG A 47 12.71 -4.38 -14.52
C ARG A 47 13.98 -3.55 -14.36
N ARG A 48 14.23 -3.06 -13.14
CA ARG A 48 15.42 -2.27 -12.80
C ARG A 48 15.98 -2.71 -11.46
N HIS A 49 17.31 -2.77 -11.36
CA HIS A 49 18.01 -3.07 -10.10
C HIS A 49 18.51 -1.81 -9.37
N PHE A 50 18.66 -0.70 -10.10
CA PHE A 50 19.22 0.55 -9.56
C PHE A 50 18.21 1.67 -9.60
N ASN A 51 18.32 2.55 -8.60
CA ASN A 51 17.46 3.71 -8.43
C ASN A 51 17.45 4.62 -9.66
N ALA A 52 16.29 5.20 -9.89
CA ALA A 52 15.95 5.92 -11.11
C ALA A 52 15.31 7.27 -10.79
N THR A 53 15.95 8.07 -9.93
CA THR A 53 15.35 9.27 -9.34
C THR A 53 14.94 10.35 -10.35
N THR A 54 15.47 10.29 -11.58
CA THR A 54 15.15 11.22 -12.67
C THR A 54 14.07 10.70 -13.63
N LEU A 55 13.56 9.48 -13.42
CA LEU A 55 12.62 8.84 -14.32
C LEU A 55 11.19 9.30 -14.04
N THR A 56 10.67 10.18 -14.90
CA THR A 56 9.32 10.76 -14.77
C THR A 56 8.27 10.10 -15.67
N GLN A 57 8.68 9.18 -16.53
CA GLN A 57 7.84 8.46 -17.49
C GLN A 57 8.38 7.03 -17.68
N PRO A 58 7.58 6.07 -18.15
CA PRO A 58 8.07 4.72 -18.35
C PRO A 58 9.09 4.69 -19.50
N PRO A 59 10.06 3.76 -19.47
CA PRO A 59 10.95 3.56 -20.62
C PRO A 59 10.18 3.21 -21.90
N PRO A 60 10.72 3.49 -23.09
CA PRO A 60 10.03 3.22 -24.36
C PRO A 60 9.59 1.76 -24.48
N GLY A 61 8.30 1.55 -24.78
CA GLY A 61 7.71 0.22 -24.92
C GLY A 61 7.28 -0.44 -23.59
N CYS A 62 7.52 0.21 -22.45
CA CYS A 62 7.04 -0.23 -21.14
C CYS A 62 5.87 0.62 -20.65
N HIS A 63 5.06 0.04 -19.78
CA HIS A 63 3.91 0.71 -19.14
C HIS A 63 4.18 0.99 -17.65
N SER A 64 5.09 0.22 -17.06
CA SER A 64 5.46 0.28 -15.65
C SER A 64 6.94 -0.06 -15.45
N VAL A 65 7.43 0.17 -14.23
CA VAL A 65 8.77 -0.19 -13.80
C VAL A 65 8.68 -1.05 -12.55
N ILE A 66 9.41 -2.15 -12.52
CA ILE A 66 9.55 -3.01 -11.33
C ILE A 66 10.98 -2.87 -10.82
N GLY A 67 11.13 -2.33 -9.61
CA GLY A 67 12.36 -2.28 -8.85
C GLY A 67 12.63 -3.64 -8.20
N VAL A 68 13.76 -4.26 -8.56
CA VAL A 68 14.15 -5.59 -8.05
C VAL A 68 15.08 -5.42 -6.85
N PRO A 69 14.82 -6.10 -5.73
CA PRO A 69 15.63 -5.99 -4.52
C PRO A 69 17.05 -6.52 -4.72
N GLY A 70 17.98 -6.06 -3.86
CA GLY A 70 19.35 -6.59 -3.77
C GLY A 70 20.46 -5.65 -4.24
N ALA A 71 20.14 -4.45 -4.70
CA ALA A 71 21.10 -3.36 -4.91
C ALA A 71 20.68 -2.12 -4.12
N ASP A 72 19.87 -1.24 -4.71
CA ASP A 72 19.45 0.00 -4.05
C ASP A 72 18.08 -0.11 -3.32
N LEU A 73 17.42 -1.26 -3.46
CA LEU A 73 16.07 -1.51 -2.95
C LEU A 73 16.09 -2.70 -1.97
N ASN A 74 15.37 -2.54 -0.86
CA ASN A 74 15.19 -3.58 0.15
C ASN A 74 14.03 -4.53 -0.21
N TYR A 75 13.04 -4.01 -0.92
CA TYR A 75 11.82 -4.72 -1.30
C TYR A 75 11.57 -4.58 -2.80
N GLU A 76 10.68 -5.41 -3.33
CA GLU A 76 10.22 -5.23 -4.70
C GLU A 76 9.23 -4.07 -4.76
N GLU A 77 9.45 -3.13 -5.68
CA GLU A 77 8.61 -1.93 -5.82
C GLU A 77 8.08 -1.80 -7.23
N THR A 78 6.79 -1.47 -7.38
CA THR A 78 6.15 -1.27 -8.67
C THR A 78 5.74 0.18 -8.86
N VAL A 79 6.19 0.79 -9.96
CA VAL A 79 5.85 2.16 -10.35
C VAL A 79 5.06 2.14 -11.65
N VAL A 80 3.84 2.67 -11.60
CA VAL A 80 2.98 2.91 -12.77
C VAL A 80 2.92 4.40 -13.06
N TYR A 81 2.75 4.75 -14.34
CA TYR A 81 2.76 6.14 -14.81
C TYR A 81 1.39 6.61 -15.35
N ASP A 82 0.39 5.72 -15.37
CA ASP A 82 -0.99 6.04 -15.74
C ASP A 82 -1.88 5.93 -14.51
N ASN A 83 -2.63 6.98 -14.20
CA ASN A 83 -3.58 7.00 -13.08
C ASN A 83 -4.71 5.97 -13.28
N ASN A 84 -5.09 5.69 -14.53
CA ASN A 84 -6.12 4.70 -14.83
C ASN A 84 -5.64 3.26 -14.59
N ALA A 85 -4.34 3.04 -14.37
CA ALA A 85 -3.83 1.74 -13.97
C ALA A 85 -4.15 1.41 -12.50
N ILE A 86 -4.46 2.42 -11.67
CA ILE A 86 -4.67 2.27 -10.22
C ILE A 86 -6.16 2.18 -9.93
N HIS A 87 -6.61 1.02 -9.47
CA HIS A 87 -8.01 0.77 -9.10
C HIS A 87 -8.11 0.49 -7.59
N PRO A 88 -8.48 1.46 -6.75
CA PRO A 88 -8.63 1.24 -5.32
C PRO A 88 -9.60 0.11 -5.00
N ALA A 89 -9.17 -0.84 -4.19
CA ALA A 89 -9.97 -2.01 -3.83
C ALA A 89 -10.40 -1.96 -2.36
N PHE A 90 -9.45 -1.71 -1.45
CA PHE A 90 -9.70 -1.71 -0.01
C PHE A 90 -8.92 -0.61 0.70
N LEU A 91 -9.51 -0.08 1.77
CA LEU A 91 -8.83 0.73 2.77
C LEU A 91 -8.83 -0.06 4.07
N ILE A 92 -7.66 -0.48 4.52
CA ILE A 92 -7.50 -1.25 5.76
C ILE A 92 -7.09 -0.28 6.86
N ALA A 93 -7.85 -0.22 7.94
CA ALA A 93 -7.51 0.53 9.14
C ALA A 93 -7.23 -0.44 10.29
N TYR A 94 -6.08 -0.29 10.94
CA TYR A 94 -5.66 -1.14 12.06
C TYR A 94 -4.95 -0.32 13.14
N THR A 95 -4.80 -0.94 14.31
CA THR A 95 -4.21 -0.29 15.48
C THR A 95 -3.27 -1.26 16.18
N ASP A 96 -2.17 -0.75 16.74
CA ASP A 96 -1.18 -1.58 17.48
C ASP A 96 -1.66 -2.05 18.86
N VAL A 97 -2.94 -1.84 19.20
CA VAL A 97 -3.45 -2.21 20.52
C VAL A 97 -3.71 -3.71 20.54
N SER A 98 -2.92 -4.45 21.30
CA SER A 98 -3.41 -5.67 21.94
C SER A 98 -4.53 -5.23 22.90
N GLU A 99 -5.78 -5.29 22.43
CA GLU A 99 -6.90 -4.79 23.21
C GLU A 99 -7.03 -5.60 24.51
N THR A 100 -6.84 -4.90 25.63
CA THR A 100 -7.52 -5.20 26.89
C THR A 100 -8.64 -4.15 27.03
N GLU A 101 -9.74 -4.31 26.28
CA GLU A 101 -11.06 -3.62 26.37
C GLU A 101 -11.12 -2.06 26.30
N PRO A 102 -12.31 -1.44 26.16
CA PRO A 102 -13.45 -1.72 25.29
C PRO A 102 -13.62 -0.64 24.20
N GLN A 103 -13.89 -1.06 22.96
CA GLN A 103 -14.33 -0.31 21.77
C GLN A 103 -14.30 1.22 21.84
N SER A 104 -13.17 1.77 21.42
CA SER A 104 -12.89 3.21 21.34
C SER A 104 -13.75 3.92 20.28
N LYS A 105 -13.95 5.24 20.45
CA LYS A 105 -14.65 6.15 19.51
C LYS A 105 -14.23 6.03 18.04
N ALA A 106 -13.01 5.56 17.77
CA ALA A 106 -12.52 5.28 16.43
C ALA A 106 -13.29 4.13 15.76
N VAL A 107 -13.60 3.05 16.50
CA VAL A 107 -14.45 1.95 16.01
C VAL A 107 -15.84 2.49 15.68
N ALA A 108 -16.43 3.27 16.59
CA ALA A 108 -17.74 3.89 16.36
C ALA A 108 -17.76 4.82 15.13
N LEU A 109 -16.69 5.59 14.89
CA LEU A 109 -16.55 6.43 13.70
C LEU A 109 -16.34 5.61 12.42
N LEU A 110 -15.53 4.55 12.46
CA LEU A 110 -15.32 3.67 11.31
C LEU A 110 -16.61 2.92 10.95
N SER A 111 -17.38 2.45 11.93
CA SER A 111 -18.69 1.84 11.71
C SER A 111 -19.74 2.84 11.19
N ALA A 112 -19.64 4.11 11.59
CA ALA A 112 -20.52 5.16 11.09
C ALA A 112 -20.17 5.57 9.66
N LEU A 113 -18.88 5.60 9.31
CA LEU A 113 -18.38 5.96 7.98
C LEU A 113 -18.52 4.82 6.97
N PHE A 114 -18.32 3.58 7.42
CA PHE A 114 -18.43 2.39 6.60
C PHE A 114 -19.52 1.51 7.20
N ARG A 115 -20.67 1.39 6.50
CA ARG A 115 -21.79 0.49 6.85
C ARG A 115 -21.44 -0.99 6.67
N THR A 116 -20.22 -1.39 6.99
CA THR A 116 -19.77 -2.77 6.95
C THR A 116 -20.16 -3.45 8.27
N PRO A 117 -20.90 -4.56 8.24
CA PRO A 117 -21.14 -5.34 9.45
C PRO A 117 -19.80 -5.84 9.98
N VAL A 118 -19.51 -5.53 11.25
CA VAL A 118 -18.33 -6.07 11.95
C VAL A 118 -18.60 -7.55 12.16
N ALA A 119 -17.77 -8.42 11.58
CA ALA A 119 -17.87 -9.85 11.80
C ALA A 119 -17.48 -10.15 13.26
N SER A 120 -18.41 -10.77 13.98
CA SER A 120 -18.28 -11.25 15.35
C SER A 120 -17.48 -12.54 15.44
#